data_AF-A0A3M1AV85-F1
#
_entry.id   AF-A0A3M1AV85-F1
#
_cell.length_a   1.000
_cell.length_b   1.000
_cell.length_c   1.000
_cell.angle_alpha   90.00
_cell.angle_beta   90.00
_cell.angle_gamma   90.00
#
_symmetry.space_group_name_H-M   'P 1'
#
loop_
_entity.id
_entity.type
_entity.pdbx_description
1 polymer ?
#
loop_
_entity_poly.entity_id
_entity_poly.type
_entity_poly.pdbx_seq_one_letter_code
_entity_poly.pdbx_strand_id
1 'polypeptide(L)'
;MKRVLVTNPIMQRDLPRFEGRLRDAGIETVVHPVSQALDEAQLLRIVPGFDGVIAGDDPFTARVLEAAAPRLKVISKWGVGLDAIDLEAAKR
;
A
#
# COMPACT_ATOMS: atom_id res chain seq x y z
N MET A 1 -6.32 5.17 -14.99
CA MET A 1 -6.56 4.00 -14.12
C MET A 1 -5.67 4.17 -12.88
N LYS A 2 -6.22 4.03 -11.68
CA LYS A 2 -5.44 4.18 -10.42
C LYS A 2 -4.72 2.86 -10.13
N ARG A 3 -3.45 2.92 -9.75
CA ARG A 3 -2.64 1.74 -9.43
C ARG A 3 -2.56 1.57 -7.93
N VAL A 4 -2.97 0.40 -7.44
CA VAL A 4 -2.97 0.06 -6.01
C VAL A 4 -2.04 -1.12 -5.77
N LEU A 5 -1.04 -0.92 -4.92
CA LEU A 5 -0.14 -1.98 -4.47
C LEU A 5 -0.83 -2.82 -3.39
N VAL A 6 -0.65 -4.14 -3.43
CA VAL A 6 -1.16 -5.06 -2.40
C VAL A 6 0.01 -5.78 -1.74
N THR A 7 0.27 -5.45 -0.47
CA THR A 7 1.37 -6.02 0.34
C THR A 7 0.87 -6.83 1.54
N ASN A 8 -0.43 -6.77 1.87
CA ASN A 8 -0.96 -7.63 2.92
C ASN A 8 -1.15 -9.08 2.42
N PRO A 9 -0.53 -10.12 3.04
CA PRO A 9 -0.62 -11.50 2.56
C PRO A 9 -2.05 -12.07 2.50
N ILE A 10 -2.92 -11.67 3.43
CA ILE A 10 -4.33 -12.12 3.45
C ILE A 10 -5.10 -11.50 2.29
N MET A 11 -4.90 -10.20 2.04
CA MET A 11 -5.51 -9.53 0.90
C MET A 11 -4.95 -10.02 -0.43
N GLN A 12 -3.69 -10.46 -0.50
CA GLN A 12 -3.15 -11.12 -1.69
C GLN A 12 -3.88 -12.45 -1.97
N ARG A 13 -4.08 -13.28 -0.94
CA ARG A 13 -4.84 -14.55 -1.05
C ARG A 13 -6.28 -14.30 -1.49
N ASP A 14 -6.94 -13.30 -0.90
CA ASP A 14 -8.37 -13.03 -1.10
C ASP A 14 -8.66 -12.08 -2.26
N LEU A 15 -7.63 -11.51 -2.92
CA LEU A 15 -7.76 -10.54 -4.02
C LEU A 15 -8.73 -10.97 -5.13
N PRO A 16 -8.76 -12.25 -5.59
CA PRO A 16 -9.69 -12.67 -6.64
C PRO A 16 -11.17 -12.42 -6.30
N ARG A 17 -11.52 -12.33 -5.01
CA ARG A 17 -12.89 -12.01 -4.56
C ARG A 17 -13.29 -10.55 -4.82
N PHE A 18 -12.31 -9.66 -4.95
CA PHE A 18 -12.53 -8.21 -5.03
C PHE A 18 -12.05 -7.60 -6.35
N GLU A 19 -11.22 -8.31 -7.11
CA GLU A 19 -10.57 -7.82 -8.32
C GLU A 19 -11.58 -7.27 -9.35
N GLY A 20 -12.72 -7.93 -9.55
CA GLY A 20 -13.77 -7.45 -10.44
C GLY A 20 -14.30 -6.07 -10.04
N ARG A 21 -14.67 -5.91 -8.77
CA ARG A 21 -15.19 -4.63 -8.24
C ARG A 21 -14.13 -3.53 -8.27
N LEU A 22 -12.87 -3.85 -7.99
CA LEU A 22 -11.78 -2.87 -8.06
C LEU A 22 -11.52 -2.43 -9.50
N ARG A 23 -11.51 -3.37 -10.45
CA ARG A 23 -11.37 -3.07 -11.88
C ARG A 23 -12.53 -2.21 -12.40
N ASP A 24 -13.77 -2.54 -12.04
CA ASP A 24 -14.95 -1.76 -12.43
C ASP A 24 -14.92 -0.33 -11.86
N ALA A 25 -14.23 -0.14 -10.72
CA ALA A 25 -13.94 1.17 -10.14
C ALA A 25 -12.72 1.89 -10.78
N GLY A 26 -12.12 1.32 -11.83
CA GLY A 26 -10.94 1.88 -12.51
C GLY A 26 -9.65 1.75 -11.69
N ILE A 27 -9.55 0.73 -10.83
CA ILE A 27 -8.38 0.40 -10.01
C ILE A 27 -7.69 -0.83 -10.58
N GLU A 28 -6.40 -0.67 -10.91
CA GLU A 28 -5.49 -1.76 -11.23
C GLU A 28 -4.76 -2.18 -9.95
N THR A 29 -4.93 -3.44 -9.55
CA THR A 29 -4.21 -4.00 -8.40
C THR A 29 -2.92 -4.67 -8.83
N VAL A 30 -1.81 -4.33 -8.17
CA VAL A 30 -0.51 -4.95 -8.38
C VAL A 30 -0.10 -5.64 -7.09
N VAL A 31 0.08 -6.96 -7.16
CA VAL A 31 0.54 -7.76 -6.03
C VAL A 31 2.07 -7.79 -6.00
N HIS A 32 2.65 -7.44 -4.86
CA HIS A 32 4.08 -7.67 -4.61
C HIS A 32 4.23 -8.81 -3.60
N PRO A 33 4.82 -9.95 -3.97
CA PRO A 33 5.00 -11.07 -3.06
C PRO A 33 5.73 -10.65 -1.79
N VAL A 34 5.22 -11.10 -0.64
CA VAL A 34 5.72 -10.77 0.69
C VAL A 34 5.25 -11.83 1.68
N SER A 35 6.12 -12.20 2.62
CA SER A 35 5.78 -13.21 3.64
C SER A 35 5.01 -12.61 4.82
N GLN A 36 5.33 -11.38 5.22
CA GLN A 36 4.70 -10.69 6.35
C GLN A 36 4.55 -9.20 6.08
N ALA A 37 5.67 -8.50 5.87
CA ALA A 37 5.72 -7.07 5.55
C ALA A 37 6.93 -6.78 4.64
N LEU A 38 6.85 -5.71 3.86
CA LEU A 38 8.00 -5.12 3.18
C LEU A 38 8.86 -4.34 4.18
N ASP A 39 10.16 -4.30 3.95
CA ASP A 39 11.05 -3.39 4.69
C ASP A 39 11.02 -1.96 4.09
N GLU A 40 11.55 -1.00 4.85
CA GLU A 40 11.59 0.42 4.44
C GLU A 40 12.31 0.61 3.09
N ALA A 41 13.40 -0.12 2.84
CA ALA A 41 14.17 -0.01 1.60
C ALA A 41 13.42 -0.56 0.39
N GLN A 42 12.61 -1.60 0.56
CA GLN A 42 11.68 -2.11 -0.45
C GLN A 42 10.58 -1.08 -0.72
N LEU A 43 9.95 -0.53 0.33
CA LEU A 43 8.90 0.48 0.18
C LEU A 43 9.39 1.71 -0.59
N LEU A 44 10.57 2.23 -0.25
CA LEU A 44 11.19 3.37 -0.95
C LEU A 44 11.35 3.16 -2.46
N ARG A 45 11.58 1.91 -2.88
CA ARG A 45 11.74 1.56 -4.31
C ARG A 45 10.41 1.34 -5.01
N ILE A 46 9.41 0.80 -4.31
CA ILE A 46 8.18 0.29 -4.92
C ILE A 46 7.06 1.33 -4.88
N VAL A 47 6.78 1.87 -3.70
CA VAL A 47 5.60 2.71 -3.42
C VAL A 47 5.47 3.96 -4.29
N PRO A 48 6.56 4.66 -4.72
CA PRO A 48 6.44 5.85 -5.57
C PRO A 48 5.69 5.64 -6.90
N GLY A 49 5.56 4.38 -7.36
CA GLY A 49 4.82 4.02 -8.56
C GLY A 49 3.29 3.89 -8.39
N PHE A 50 2.75 4.10 -7.19
CA PHE A 50 1.38 3.75 -6.83
C PHE A 50 0.56 4.92 -6.30
N ASP A 51 -0.75 4.87 -6.57
CA ASP A 51 -1.72 5.87 -6.13
C ASP A 51 -2.36 5.46 -4.77
N GLY A 52 -2.28 4.17 -4.42
CA GLY A 52 -2.70 3.65 -3.12
C GLY A 52 -2.00 2.36 -2.74
N VAL A 53 -2.07 1.97 -1.46
CA VAL A 53 -1.58 0.68 -0.96
C VAL A 53 -2.63 0.01 -0.07
N ILE A 54 -2.86 -1.29 -0.27
CA ILE A 54 -3.50 -2.18 0.68
C ILE A 54 -2.39 -2.81 1.52
N ALA A 55 -2.11 -2.19 2.67
CA ALA A 55 -0.92 -2.40 3.46
C ALA A 55 -1.07 -3.49 4.52
N GLY A 56 0.01 -4.24 4.73
CA GLY A 56 0.21 -5.14 5.87
C GLY A 56 0.78 -4.38 7.06
N ASP A 57 1.81 -4.92 7.70
CA ASP A 57 2.55 -4.24 8.78
C ASP A 57 3.77 -3.48 8.22
N ASP A 58 3.68 -3.01 6.98
CA ASP A 58 4.77 -2.32 6.30
C ASP A 58 5.07 -0.97 7.00
N PRO A 59 6.35 -0.62 7.27
CA PRO A 59 6.72 0.61 7.94
C PRO A 59 6.66 1.81 6.98
N PHE A 60 5.53 2.51 6.95
CA PHE A 60 5.37 3.78 6.25
C PHE A 60 5.94 4.92 7.09
N THR A 61 7.27 4.97 7.19
CA THR A 61 8.01 6.07 7.81
C THR A 61 7.82 7.38 7.04
N ALA A 62 8.15 8.53 7.65
CA ALA A 62 8.18 9.81 6.94
C ALA A 62 8.96 9.75 5.62
N ARG A 63 10.11 9.06 5.61
CA ARG A 63 10.97 8.93 4.43
C ARG A 63 10.27 8.17 3.30
N VAL A 64 9.54 7.10 3.62
CA VAL A 64 8.74 6.35 2.64
C VAL A 64 7.62 7.21 2.07
N LEU A 65 6.90 7.92 2.94
CA LEU A 65 5.77 8.77 2.54
C LEU A 65 6.22 9.94 1.67
N GLU A 66 7.34 10.58 2.01
CA GLU A 66 7.96 11.65 1.23
C GLU A 66 8.42 11.17 -0.15
N ALA A 67 9.04 9.99 -0.24
CA ALA A 67 9.43 9.41 -1.52
C ALA A 67 8.22 9.02 -2.38
N ALA A 68 7.10 8.66 -1.75
CA ALA A 68 5.87 8.28 -2.41
C ALA A 68 5.00 9.47 -2.87
N ALA A 69 5.25 10.66 -2.29
CA ALA A 69 4.58 11.88 -2.67
C ALA A 69 5.03 12.37 -4.07
N PRO A 70 4.14 13.05 -4.83
CA PRO A 70 2.76 13.35 -4.49
C PRO A 70 1.79 12.23 -4.90
N ARG A 71 2.29 11.11 -5.43
CA ARG A 71 1.46 10.13 -6.13
C ARG A 71 0.60 9.30 -5.18
N LEU A 72 1.18 8.81 -4.10
CA LEU A 72 0.45 8.02 -3.12
C LEU A 72 -0.60 8.87 -2.42
N LYS A 73 -1.88 8.46 -2.51
CA LYS A 73 -3.03 9.19 -1.95
C LYS A 73 -3.73 8.47 -0.81
N VAL A 74 -3.57 7.16 -0.69
CA VAL A 74 -4.30 6.36 0.30
C VAL A 74 -3.50 5.15 0.75
N ILE A 75 -3.48 4.93 2.06
CA ILE A 75 -2.99 3.70 2.68
C ILE A 75 -4.19 3.05 3.38
N SER A 76 -4.63 1.90 2.87
CA SER A 76 -5.63 1.06 3.51
C SER A 76 -4.91 0.00 4.33
N LYS A 77 -4.76 0.26 5.62
CA LYS A 77 -4.11 -0.65 6.57
C LYS A 77 -5.04 -1.81 6.92
N TRP A 78 -4.56 -3.04 6.78
CA TRP A 78 -5.21 -4.21 7.36
C TRP A 78 -4.78 -4.40 8.81
N GLY A 79 -5.71 -4.32 9.76
CA GLY A 79 -5.47 -4.45 11.20
C GLY A 79 -5.98 -3.26 12.01
N VAL A 80 -5.69 -3.24 13.31
CA VAL A 80 -6.16 -2.19 14.24
C VAL A 80 -5.10 -1.12 14.55
N GLY A 81 -3.81 -1.46 14.46
CA GLY A 81 -2.70 -0.56 14.80
C GLY A 81 -2.23 0.27 13.61
N LEU A 82 -1.86 1.52 13.88
CA LEU A 82 -1.27 2.47 12.92
C LEU A 82 0.17 2.84 13.27
N ASP A 83 0.77 2.17 14.26
CA ASP A 83 2.08 2.51 14.83
C ASP A 83 3.22 2.47 13.79
N ALA A 84 3.05 1.67 12.73
CA ALA A 84 4.00 1.57 11.63
C ALA A 84 3.86 2.68 10.57
N ILE A 85 2.88 3.59 10.70
CA ILE A 85 2.62 4.69 9.77
C ILE A 85 2.92 6.01 10.47
N ASP A 86 3.83 6.79 9.90
CA ASP A 86 4.06 8.17 10.36
C ASP A 86 2.86 9.05 9.99
N LEU A 87 1.92 9.18 10.92
CA LEU A 87 0.66 9.89 10.72
C LEU A 87 0.85 11.39 10.52
N GLU A 88 1.92 11.98 11.05
CA GLU A 88 2.20 13.40 10.85
C GLU A 88 2.74 13.65 9.45
N ALA A 89 3.61 12.77 8.94
CA ALA A 89 4.03 12.83 7.55
C ALA A 89 2.87 12.54 6.57
N ALA A 90 1.95 11.62 6.91
CA ALA A 90 0.81 11.28 6.06
C ALA A 90 -0.23 12.40 5.92
N LYS A 91 -0.25 13.37 6.84
CA LYS A 91 -1.17 14.53 6.81
C LYS A 91 -0.67 15.68 5.93
N ARG A 92 0.60 15.67 5.52
CA ARG A 92 1.22 16.71 4.69
C ARG A 92 0.89 16.52 3.21
#